data_AF-A0A433NKV9-F1
#
_entry.id   AF-A0A433NKV9-F1
#
_cell.length_a   1.000
_cell.length_b   1.000
_cell.length_c   1.000
_cell.angle_alpha   90.00
_cell.angle_beta   90.00
_cell.angle_gamma   90.00
#
_symmetry.space_group_name_H-M   'P 1'
#
loop_
_entity.id
_entity.type
_entity.pdbx_description
1 polymer ?
#
loop_
_entity_poly.entity_id
_entity_poly.type
_entity_poly.pdbx_seq_one_letter_code
_entity_poly.pdbx_strand_id
1 'polypeptide(L)' 'MHTPEEIQIGAKVLILSPAYVAGRIGVVCGREVLSDNLPSDRWLIQVDSENIVVSLTRNDFQVLPQWEKDL' A
#
# COMPACT_ATOMS: atom_id res chain seq x y z
N MET A 1 -0.64 5.11 -22.91
CA MET A 1 -1.05 3.99 -22.04
C MET A 1 -0.17 4.08 -20.81
N HIS A 2 -0.69 4.59 -19.68
CA HIS A 2 0.06 4.55 -18.43
C HIS A 2 0.16 3.08 -18.04
N THR A 3 1.36 2.51 -18.06
CA THR A 3 1.62 1.21 -17.45
C THR A 3 1.12 1.27 -16.01
N PRO A 4 0.22 0.37 -15.57
CA PRO A 4 -0.10 0.28 -14.15
C PRO A 4 1.21 -0.02 -13.44
N GLU A 5 1.72 0.95 -12.67
CA GLU A 5 2.89 0.72 -11.82
C GLU A 5 2.60 -0.52 -10.99
N GLU A 6 3.38 -1.57 -11.22
CA GLU A 6 3.28 -2.81 -10.48
C GLU A 6 3.65 -2.50 -9.03
N ILE A 7 2.66 -2.58 -8.14
CA ILE A 7 2.87 -2.29 -6.73
C ILE A 7 3.73 -3.40 -6.15
N GLN A 8 4.90 -3.03 -5.64
CA GLN A 8 5.86 -3.98 -5.07
C GLN A 8 5.69 -4.08 -3.55
N ILE A 9 5.92 -5.29 -3.02
CA ILE A 9 6.04 -5.49 -1.57
C ILE A 9 7.26 -4.71 -1.07
N GLY A 10 7.11 -4.03 0.07
CA GLY A 10 8.12 -3.14 0.62
C GLY A 10 8.07 -1.70 0.06
N ALA A 11 7.25 -1.44 -0.97
CA ALA A 11 7.07 -0.08 -1.46
C ALA A 11 6.43 0.81 -0.39
N LYS A 12 6.91 2.05 -0.29
CA LYS A 12 6.29 3.08 0.54
C LYS A 12 5.11 3.70 -0.20
N VAL A 13 4.05 4.00 0.54
CA VAL A 13 2.83 4.60 0.00
C VAL A 13 2.35 5.74 0.87
N LEU A 14 1.72 6.74 0.24
CA LEU A 14 0.88 7.73 0.92
C LEU A 14 -0.56 7.24 0.91
N ILE A 15 -1.16 7.09 2.09
CA ILE A 15 -2.56 6.69 2.24
C ILE A 15 -3.46 7.91 2.02
N LEU A 16 -4.43 7.80 1.10
CA LEU A 16 -5.41 8.84 0.79
C LEU A 16 -6.73 8.65 1.55
N SER A 17 -7.06 7.39 1.83
CA SER A 17 -8.33 6.95 2.40
C SER A 17 -8.12 5.63 3.15
N PRO A 18 -8.94 5.29 4.16
CA PRO A 18 -10.00 6.10 4.77
C PRO A 18 -9.46 7.19 5.70
N ALA A 19 -10.34 8.11 6.12
CA ALA A 19 -9.97 9.34 6.85
C ALA A 19 -9.13 9.12 8.12
N TYR A 20 -9.28 8.00 8.83
CA TYR A 20 -8.53 7.72 10.05
C TYR A 20 -7.04 7.41 9.80
N VAL A 21 -6.67 7.03 8.56
CA VAL A 21 -5.28 6.79 8.13
C VAL A 21 -4.82 7.70 6.99
N ALA A 22 -5.71 8.54 6.47
CA ALA A 22 -5.40 9.47 5.40
C ALA A 22 -4.25 10.42 5.79
N GLY A 23 -3.34 10.68 4.84
CA GLY A 23 -2.14 11.48 5.04
C GLY A 23 -0.96 10.74 5.68
N ARG A 24 -1.15 9.48 6.09
CA ARG A 24 -0.08 8.68 6.70
C ARG A 24 0.74 7.93 5.66
N ILE A 25 1.97 7.62 6.03
CA ILE A 25 2.86 6.75 5.28
C ILE A 25 2.65 5.31 5.73
N GLY A 26 2.64 4.39 4.76
CA GLY A 26 2.67 2.97 5.04
C GLY A 26 3.59 2.22 4.09
N VAL A 27 3.75 0.93 4.38
CA VAL A 27 4.52 -0.01 3.57
C VAL A 27 3.61 -1.12 3.08
N VAL A 28 3.73 -1.47 1.80
CA VAL A 28 2.99 -2.58 1.21
C VAL A 28 3.54 -3.90 1.76
N CYS A 29 2.70 -4.65 2.46
CA CYS A 29 3.04 -5.97 2.99
C CYS A 29 2.71 -7.09 1.99
N GLY A 30 1.72 -6.88 1.14
CA GLY A 30 1.28 -7.88 0.17
C GLY A 30 -0.12 -7.61 -0.35
N ARG A 31 -0.58 -8.50 -1.21
CA ARG A 31 -1.95 -8.52 -1.71
C ARG A 31 -2.82 -9.31 -0.73
N GLU A 32 -4.04 -8.83 -0.49
CA GLU A 32 -4.98 -9.56 0.36
C GLU A 32 -5.37 -10.88 -0.32
N VAL A 33 -5.38 -11.97 0.45
CA VAL A 33 -5.77 -13.31 -0.02
C VAL A 33 -7.07 -13.69 0.68
N LEU A 34 -8.08 -14.03 -0.11
CA LEU A 34 -9.39 -14.43 0.38
C LEU A 34 -9.38 -15.89 0.87
N SER A 35 -10.46 -16.30 1.53
CA SER A 35 -10.59 -17.65 2.12
C SER A 35 -10.54 -18.80 1.11
N ASP A 36 -10.71 -18.50 -0.17
CA ASP A 36 -10.57 -19.44 -1.31
C ASP A 36 -9.15 -19.46 -1.90
N ASN A 37 -8.18 -18.85 -1.22
CA ASN A 37 -6.80 -18.66 -1.66
C ASN A 37 -6.63 -17.81 -2.93
N LEU A 38 -7.67 -17.06 -3.36
CA LEU A 38 -7.54 -16.14 -4.48
C LEU A 38 -7.10 -14.74 -4.01
N PRO A 39 -6.18 -14.08 -4.73
CA PRO A 39 -5.80 -12.70 -4.43
C PRO A 39 -6.98 -11.76 -4.76
N SER A 40 -7.33 -10.87 -3.82
CA SER A 40 -8.32 -9.82 -4.05
C SER A 40 -7.71 -8.65 -4.82
N ASP A 41 -8.47 -7.59 -5.12
CA ASP A 41 -7.95 -6.33 -5.68
C ASP A 41 -7.37 -5.38 -4.60
N ARG A 42 -7.35 -5.83 -3.35
CA ARG A 42 -6.92 -5.03 -2.18
C ARG A 42 -5.49 -5.37 -1.76
N TRP A 43 -4.86 -4.38 -1.15
CA TRP A 43 -3.47 -4.42 -0.69
C TRP A 43 -3.44 -4.25 0.82
N LEU A 44 -2.62 -5.07 1.47
CA LEU A 44 -2.31 -4.95 2.89
C LEU A 44 -1.19 -3.94 3.07
N ILE A 45 -1.47 -2.88 3.81
CA ILE A 45 -0.53 -1.79 4.08
C ILE A 45 -0.39 -1.65 5.59
N GLN A 46 0.84 -1.80 6.07
CA GLN A 46 1.20 -1.48 7.45
C GLN A 46 1.46 0.02 7.56
N VAL A 47 0.82 0.69 8.53
CA VAL A 47 0.96 2.13 8.74
C VAL A 47 2.21 2.38 9.59
N ASP A 48 3.17 3.19 9.13
CA ASP A 48 4.48 3.35 9.81
C ASP A 48 4.34 3.87 11.25
N SER A 49 3.38 4.77 11.48
CA SER A 49 3.18 5.43 12.78
C SER A 49 2.37 4.62 13.78
N GLU A 50 1.79 3.50 13.37
CA GLU A 50 0.80 2.76 14.17
C GLU A 50 0.94 1.25 14.00
N ASN A 51 0.61 0.48 15.06
CA ASN A 51 0.60 -0.98 14.96
C ASN A 51 -0.70 -1.50 14.34
N ILE A 52 -1.05 -0.97 13.15
CA ILE A 52 -2.24 -1.36 12.38
C ILE A 52 -1.86 -1.73 10.95
N VAL A 53 -2.59 -2.70 10.41
CA VAL A 53 -2.58 -3.06 8.99
C VAL A 53 -3.96 -2.75 8.42
N VAL A 54 -3.99 -2.07 7.28
CA VAL A 54 -5.22 -1.75 6.56
C VAL A 54 -5.27 -2.46 5.22
N SER A 55 -6.45 -2.92 4.84
CA SER A 55 -6.74 -3.47 3.52
C SER A 55 -7.29 -2.34 2.65
N LEU A 56 -6.60 -1.97 1.56
CA LEU A 56 -6.90 -0.79 0.74
C LEU A 56 -6.97 -1.13 -0.75
N THR A 57 -7.85 -0.46 -1.50
CA THR A 57 -7.87 -0.59 -2.97
C THR A 57 -6.76 0.27 -3.58
N ARG A 58 -6.40 0.04 -4.85
CA ARG A 58 -5.38 0.84 -5.56
C ARG A 58 -5.65 2.36 -5.51
N ASN A 59 -6.91 2.77 -5.44
CA ASN A 59 -7.32 4.17 -5.45
C ASN A 59 -7.20 4.84 -4.07
N ASP A 60 -7.07 4.06 -3.00
CA ASP A 60 -6.97 4.57 -1.63
C ASP A 60 -5.55 5.00 -1.26
N PHE A 61 -4.55 4.79 -2.12
CA PHE A 61 -3.16 5.15 -1.85
C PHE A 61 -2.37 5.50 -3.12
N GLN A 62 -1.23 6.16 -2.92
CA GLN A 62 -0.26 6.47 -3.97
C GLN A 62 1.10 5.84 -3.61
N VAL A 63 1.71 5.15 -4.57
CA VAL A 63 3.08 4.64 -4.41
C VAL A 63 4.04 5.82 -4.44
N LEU A 64 4.94 5.88 -3.47
CA LEU A 64 5.96 6.91 -3.40
C LEU A 64 7.20 6.44 -4.16
N PRO A 65 7.90 7.36 -4.84
CA PRO A 65 9.16 7.02 -5.51
C PRO A 65 10.15 6.49 -4.48
N GLN A 66 10.85 5.42 -4.84
CA GLN A 66 11.91 4.86 -4.01
C GLN A 66 13.08 5.85 -4.05
N TRP A 67 13.27 6.62 -2.99
CA TRP A 67 14.50 7.40 -2.84
C TRP A 67 15.62 6.39 -2.57
N GLU A 68 16.40 6.05 -3.59
CA GLU A 68 17.68 5.39 -3.39
C GLU A 68 18.48 6.24 -2.39
N LYS A 69 18.84 5.63 -1.26
CA LYS A 69 19.85 6.20 -0.38
C LYS A 69 21.19 6.09 -1.12
N ASP A 70 21.44 7.01 -2.04
CA ASP A 70 22.80 7.33 -2.48
C ASP A 70 23.47 8.13 -1.36
N LEU A 71 23.98 7.42 -0.34
CA LEU A 71 25.03 7.87 0.58
C LEU A 71 25.85 6.68 1.07
#